data_AF-A0A3D1LND0-F1
#
_entry.id   AF-A0A3D1LND0-F1
#
_cell.length_a   1.000
_cell.length_b   1.000
_cell.length_c   1.000
_cell.angle_alpha   90.00
_cell.angle_beta   90.00
_cell.angle_gamma   90.00
#
_symmetry.space_group_name_H-M   'P 1'
#
loop_
_entity.id
_entity.type
_entity.pdbx_description
1 polymer ?
#
loop_
_entity_poly.entity_id
_entity_poly.type
_entity_poly.pdbx_seq_one_letter_code
_entity_poly.pdbx_strand_id
1 'polypeptide(L)'
;MNNNNGWIYLLTNPSMDGMIKIGKTNRDPSDRVKELSSATGVPTPFILIYKEHFADCDVAEKHVHTLLEINNFRLSSNREFFVAPIDIGISAIIDAKHSLGEGDLVAVQPEYGGFLDFEAPSYSIAKELFTVAEKHFYGLENYVQDKEEGLRLFQKAYKLRYEPTYLLLGQIYATDADFQDKKRARSLFKEGAKGTPECFAELAILSAEELHRENASKYWTQYYCSGYDRDPTKLGRYGAIYIYLLKEDKVSLVDLDLIKDDLPHVYEYYAQQLRDIVEYKNRVGATEALDNMFNKELAKIDFLNYLYNGHFKDQRVEGTVATFSTQSLDCTILNHNVRYFFDLCEVLCFPKILNKNQRVEFTSYETPHDIKLAYNIKLL
;
A
#
# COMPACT_ATOMS: atom_id res chain seq x y z
N MET A 1 -8.34 22.54 46.11
CA MET A 1 -7.94 21.44 45.22
C MET A 1 -9.23 20.84 44.71
N ASN A 2 -9.56 21.04 43.42
CA ASN A 2 -10.73 20.38 42.84
C ASN A 2 -10.41 18.89 42.78
N ASN A 3 -11.15 18.10 43.55
CA ASN A 3 -10.95 16.66 43.61
C ASN A 3 -11.61 16.04 42.37
N ASN A 4 -10.94 16.11 41.22
CA ASN A 4 -11.39 15.58 39.93
C ASN A 4 -11.18 14.07 39.83
N ASN A 5 -11.23 13.39 40.97
CA ASN A 5 -11.07 11.95 41.03
C ASN A 5 -12.26 11.26 40.36
N GLY A 6 -11.97 10.29 39.49
CA GLY A 6 -13.01 9.65 38.71
C GLY A 6 -12.48 8.54 37.82
N TRP A 7 -13.35 8.05 36.96
CA TRP A 7 -13.10 6.93 36.07
C TRP A 7 -13.02 7.39 34.63
N ILE A 8 -12.08 6.84 33.87
CA ILE A 8 -12.13 6.79 32.42
C ILE A 8 -12.68 5.43 32.02
N TYR A 9 -13.56 5.39 31.03
CA TYR A 9 -14.18 4.16 30.57
C TYR A 9 -14.21 4.08 29.04
N LEU A 10 -14.19 2.84 28.55
CA LEU A 10 -14.37 2.48 27.15
C LEU A 10 -15.71 1.75 26.98
N LEU A 11 -16.57 2.29 26.12
CA LEU A 11 -17.83 1.67 25.73
C LEU A 11 -17.80 1.26 24.27
N THR A 12 -18.50 0.18 23.96
CA THR A 12 -18.89 -0.19 22.60
C THR A 12 -20.40 -0.19 22.47
N ASN A 13 -20.89 -0.15 21.24
CA ASN A 13 -22.31 -0.23 20.94
C ASN A 13 -22.49 -1.19 19.76
N PRO A 14 -23.28 -2.28 19.89
CA PRO A 14 -23.45 -3.25 18.81
C PRO A 14 -23.95 -2.65 17.48
N SER A 15 -24.62 -1.50 17.54
CA SER A 15 -25.10 -0.77 16.36
C SER A 15 -24.14 0.32 15.85
N MET A 16 -23.01 0.55 16.54
CA MET A 16 -21.94 1.47 16.14
C MET A 16 -20.62 0.71 16.01
N ASP A 17 -20.60 -0.25 15.09
CA ASP A 17 -19.47 -1.17 14.94
C ASP A 17 -18.17 -0.48 14.50
N GLY A 18 -17.03 -1.02 14.97
CA GLY A 18 -15.69 -0.45 14.77
C GLY A 18 -15.44 0.86 15.52
N MET A 19 -16.40 1.32 16.32
CA MET A 19 -16.32 2.56 17.07
C MET A 19 -16.36 2.32 18.58
N ILE A 20 -15.43 2.95 19.28
CA ILE A 20 -15.38 2.99 20.73
C ILE A 20 -15.75 4.40 21.22
N LYS A 21 -16.41 4.47 22.37
CA LYS A 21 -16.62 5.71 23.10
C LYS A 21 -15.70 5.72 24.32
N ILE A 22 -14.86 6.76 24.43
CA ILE A 22 -14.04 7.00 25.61
C ILE A 22 -14.63 8.17 26.36
N GLY A 23 -15.13 7.96 27.57
CA GLY A 23 -15.66 9.04 28.39
C GLY A 23 -15.18 8.95 29.83
N LYS A 24 -15.54 9.96 30.62
CA LYS A 24 -15.25 10.01 32.05
C LYS A 24 -16.50 10.14 32.92
N THR A 25 -16.35 9.80 34.20
CA THR A 25 -17.38 10.05 35.23
C THR A 25 -16.75 10.09 36.63
N ASN A 26 -17.32 10.86 37.54
CA ASN A 26 -16.92 10.87 38.96
C ASN A 26 -17.74 9.88 39.80
N ARG A 27 -18.64 9.11 39.16
CA ARG A 27 -19.47 8.04 39.74
C ARG A 27 -19.08 6.69 39.13
N ASP A 28 -19.74 5.57 39.50
CA ASP A 28 -19.47 4.29 38.84
C ASP A 28 -19.83 4.35 37.33
N PRO A 29 -18.93 3.92 36.42
CA PRO A 29 -19.19 3.91 34.99
C PRO A 29 -20.46 3.15 34.58
N SER A 30 -20.87 2.13 35.33
CA SER A 30 -22.07 1.33 35.03
C SER A 30 -23.35 2.16 35.10
N ASP A 31 -23.41 3.14 36.02
CA ASP A 31 -24.54 4.07 36.10
C ASP A 31 -24.56 5.01 34.91
N ARG A 32 -23.38 5.49 34.49
CA ARG A 32 -23.25 6.34 33.31
C ARG A 32 -23.62 5.61 32.02
N VAL A 33 -23.29 4.32 31.91
CA VAL A 33 -23.66 3.46 30.78
C VAL A 33 -25.18 3.36 30.66
N LYS A 34 -25.90 3.16 31.78
CA LYS A 34 -27.38 3.09 31.78
C LYS A 34 -28.01 4.41 31.32
N GLU A 35 -27.50 5.54 31.80
CA GLU A 35 -27.96 6.87 31.38
C GLU A 35 -27.73 7.14 29.89
N LEU A 36 -26.57 6.75 29.36
CA LEU A 36 -26.25 6.94 27.94
C LEU A 36 -27.08 6.01 27.05
N SER A 37 -27.35 4.79 27.52
CA SER A 37 -28.11 3.78 26.78
C SER A 37 -29.61 4.05 26.72
N SER A 38 -30.15 4.88 27.63
CA SER A 38 -31.58 5.25 27.64
C SER A 38 -31.92 6.43 26.72
N ALA A 39 -30.91 7.09 26.14
CA ALA A 39 -31.12 8.19 25.23
C ALA A 39 -31.76 7.71 23.91
N THR A 40 -32.83 8.36 23.48
CA THR A 40 -33.61 8.01 22.27
C THR A 40 -32.82 8.09 20.96
N GLY A 41 -31.63 8.70 20.97
CA GLY A 41 -30.72 8.78 19.83
C GLY A 41 -29.73 7.61 19.72
N VAL A 42 -29.77 6.63 20.62
CA VAL A 42 -28.85 5.48 20.63
C VAL A 42 -29.60 4.22 20.20
N PRO A 43 -29.20 3.57 19.09
CA PRO A 43 -29.96 2.45 18.50
C PRO A 43 -29.96 1.15 19.32
N THR A 44 -28.87 0.85 20.05
CA THR A 44 -28.81 -0.26 21.02
C THR A 44 -28.07 0.17 22.29
N PRO A 45 -28.21 -0.52 23.43
CA PRO A 45 -27.49 -0.16 24.65
C PRO A 45 -25.97 -0.20 24.49
N PHE A 46 -25.26 0.68 25.18
CA PHE A 46 -23.80 0.61 25.28
C PHE A 46 -23.37 -0.53 26.20
N ILE A 47 -22.23 -1.14 25.87
CA ILE A 47 -21.56 -2.18 26.66
C ILE A 47 -20.30 -1.56 27.25
N LEU A 48 -20.12 -1.68 28.57
CA LEU A 48 -18.88 -1.28 29.25
C LEU A 48 -17.82 -2.36 29.01
N ILE A 49 -16.74 -2.00 28.33
CA ILE A 49 -15.67 -2.93 27.99
C ILE A 49 -14.49 -2.79 28.95
N TYR A 50 -14.14 -1.56 29.31
CA TYR A 50 -13.02 -1.29 30.21
C TYR A 50 -13.26 -0.03 31.03
N LYS A 51 -12.75 0.01 32.26
CA LYS A 51 -12.72 1.22 33.10
C LYS A 51 -11.47 1.25 33.95
N GLU A 52 -10.91 2.44 34.16
CA GLU A 52 -9.74 2.66 34.98
C GLU A 52 -9.91 3.96 35.79
N HIS A 53 -9.40 3.97 37.02
CA HIS A 53 -9.60 5.06 37.97
C HIS A 53 -8.41 6.03 37.99
N PHE A 54 -8.67 7.34 38.03
CA PHE A 54 -7.65 8.38 37.97
C PHE A 54 -7.89 9.45 39.04
N ALA A 55 -6.81 9.89 39.68
CA ALA A 55 -6.84 11.00 40.64
C ALA A 55 -7.34 12.31 40.01
N ASP A 56 -7.05 12.51 38.72
CA ASP A 56 -7.62 13.58 37.90
C ASP A 56 -8.10 13.00 36.55
N CYS A 57 -9.39 12.68 36.47
CA CYS A 57 -10.00 12.11 35.27
C CYS A 57 -10.16 13.14 34.14
N ASP A 58 -10.11 14.46 34.42
CA ASP A 58 -10.17 15.48 33.37
C ASP A 58 -8.88 15.49 32.57
N VAL A 59 -7.74 15.44 33.25
CA VAL A 59 -6.42 15.36 32.61
C VAL A 59 -6.26 14.03 31.88
N ALA A 60 -6.69 12.93 32.49
CA ALA A 60 -6.62 11.60 31.90
C ALA A 60 -7.44 11.49 30.61
N GLU A 61 -8.70 11.94 30.62
CA GLU A 61 -9.56 11.91 29.43
C GLU A 61 -8.93 12.71 28.28
N LYS A 62 -8.44 13.92 28.58
CA LYS A 62 -7.79 14.75 27.58
C LYS A 62 -6.55 14.09 27.00
N HIS A 63 -5.75 13.41 27.82
CA HIS A 63 -4.58 12.66 27.37
C HIS A 63 -4.98 11.53 26.43
N VAL A 64 -5.94 10.69 26.82
CA VAL A 64 -6.43 9.57 26.00
C VAL A 64 -7.01 10.06 24.68
N HIS A 65 -7.85 11.09 24.71
CA HIS A 65 -8.43 11.67 23.50
C HIS A 65 -7.36 12.24 22.57
N THR A 66 -6.37 12.95 23.12
CA THR A 66 -5.25 13.51 22.33
C THR A 66 -4.42 12.40 21.70
N LEU A 67 -4.12 11.33 22.43
CA LEU A 67 -3.37 10.18 21.92
C LEU A 67 -4.12 9.50 20.76
N LEU A 68 -5.42 9.27 20.92
CA LEU A 68 -6.25 8.68 19.87
C LEU A 68 -6.43 9.63 18.67
N GLU A 69 -6.48 10.94 18.90
CA GLU A 69 -6.58 11.96 17.85
C GLU A 69 -5.29 12.09 17.03
N ILE A 70 -4.12 12.08 17.68
CA ILE A 70 -2.80 12.08 17.00
C ILE A 70 -2.64 10.84 16.09
N ASN A 71 -3.23 9.72 16.49
CA ASN A 71 -3.24 8.49 15.69
C ASN A 71 -4.39 8.43 14.66
N ASN A 72 -5.08 9.54 14.40
CA ASN A 72 -6.18 9.68 13.43
C ASN A 72 -7.41 8.81 13.71
N PHE A 73 -7.65 8.40 14.96
CA PHE A 73 -8.84 7.63 15.31
C PHE A 73 -10.09 8.50 15.55
N ARG A 74 -9.94 9.82 15.72
CA ARG A 74 -11.05 10.72 16.04
C ARG A 74 -11.70 11.31 14.77
N LEU A 75 -12.98 11.00 14.53
CA LEU A 75 -13.72 11.52 13.36
C LEU A 75 -14.23 12.96 13.51
N SER A 76 -14.49 13.39 14.74
CA SER A 76 -15.03 14.72 15.03
C SER A 76 -14.46 15.22 16.34
N SER A 77 -13.81 16.38 16.32
CA SER A 77 -13.19 17.02 17.50
C SER A 77 -14.19 17.33 18.60
N ASN A 78 -15.47 17.48 18.27
CA ASN A 78 -16.54 17.80 19.22
C ASN A 78 -17.23 16.56 19.81
N ARG A 79 -16.78 15.34 19.47
CA ARG A 79 -17.34 14.10 20.01
C ARG A 79 -16.26 13.21 20.62
N GLU A 80 -16.70 12.38 21.56
CA GLU A 80 -15.85 11.44 22.32
C GLU A 80 -15.91 10.02 21.74
N PHE A 81 -16.04 9.93 20.42
CA PHE A 81 -16.13 8.67 19.68
C PHE A 81 -14.91 8.53 18.78
N PHE A 82 -14.35 7.32 18.77
CA PHE A 82 -13.10 7.00 18.11
C PHE A 82 -13.30 5.73 17.30
N VAL A 83 -12.78 5.70 16.09
CA VAL A 83 -12.82 4.51 15.24
C VAL A 83 -11.49 3.78 15.42
N ALA A 84 -11.38 3.06 16.52
CA ALA A 84 -10.20 2.32 16.94
C ALA A 84 -10.62 0.92 17.43
N PRO A 85 -9.79 -0.11 17.23
CA PRO A 85 -10.05 -1.39 17.85
C PRO A 85 -9.94 -1.31 19.38
N ILE A 86 -10.63 -2.23 20.07
CA ILE A 86 -10.84 -2.18 21.52
C ILE A 86 -9.52 -2.20 22.28
N ASP A 87 -8.59 -3.04 21.87
CA ASP A 87 -7.25 -3.19 22.44
C ASP A 87 -6.45 -1.88 22.37
N ILE A 88 -6.55 -1.13 21.28
CA ILE A 88 -5.94 0.20 21.14
C ILE A 88 -6.56 1.19 22.11
N GLY A 89 -7.90 1.18 22.24
CA GLY A 89 -8.60 2.03 23.19
C GLY A 89 -8.23 1.73 24.65
N ILE A 90 -8.10 0.45 25.00
CA ILE A 90 -7.65 0.01 26.33
C ILE A 90 -6.19 0.43 26.55
N SER A 91 -5.31 0.18 25.57
CA SER A 91 -3.89 0.55 25.65
C SER A 91 -3.73 2.05 25.87
N ALA A 92 -4.50 2.88 25.18
CA ALA A 92 -4.47 4.32 25.38
C ALA A 92 -4.87 4.76 26.80
N ILE A 93 -5.84 4.09 27.43
CA ILE A 93 -6.23 4.35 28.83
C ILE A 93 -5.12 3.90 29.79
N ILE A 94 -4.52 2.73 29.53
CA ILE A 94 -3.39 2.21 30.31
C ILE A 94 -2.18 3.14 30.22
N ASP A 95 -1.84 3.61 29.01
CA ASP A 95 -0.75 4.56 28.79
C ASP A 95 -0.98 5.87 29.53
N ALA A 96 -2.22 6.38 29.56
CA ALA A 96 -2.56 7.55 30.36
C ALA A 96 -2.37 7.28 31.86
N LYS A 97 -2.72 6.09 32.34
CA LYS A 97 -2.55 5.68 33.75
C LYS A 97 -1.07 5.64 34.14
N HIS A 98 -0.21 5.15 33.25
CA HIS A 98 1.23 5.14 33.45
C HIS A 98 1.84 6.54 33.37
N SER A 99 1.41 7.36 32.42
CA SER A 99 1.99 8.69 32.18
C SER A 99 1.57 9.73 33.24
N LEU A 100 0.45 9.49 33.92
CA LEU A 100 -0.14 10.42 34.89
C LEU A 100 -0.08 9.91 36.34
N GLY A 101 0.37 8.67 36.57
CA GLY A 101 0.58 8.10 37.90
C GLY A 101 2.05 8.18 38.33
N GLU A 102 2.30 8.68 39.53
CA GLU A 102 3.56 8.40 40.24
C GLU A 102 3.66 6.87 40.46
N GLY A 103 4.80 6.29 40.13
CA GLY A 103 4.93 4.88 39.77
C GLY A 103 4.56 3.85 40.83
N ASP A 104 4.13 2.67 40.35
CA ASP A 104 4.63 1.38 40.81
C ASP A 104 4.29 0.31 39.76
N LEU A 105 5.30 -0.51 39.43
CA LEU A 105 5.18 -1.63 38.50
C LEU A 105 4.45 -2.79 39.18
N VAL A 106 3.21 -3.03 38.77
CA VAL A 106 2.61 -4.37 38.89
C VAL A 106 2.17 -4.80 37.50
N ALA A 107 2.95 -5.70 36.91
CA ALA A 107 2.56 -6.43 35.71
C ALA A 107 1.37 -7.33 36.06
N VAL A 108 0.15 -6.82 35.89
CA VAL A 108 -1.03 -7.66 35.83
C VAL A 108 -1.11 -8.17 34.40
N GLN A 109 -0.75 -9.43 34.18
CA GLN A 109 -1.10 -10.12 32.94
C GLN A 109 -2.63 -10.21 32.88
N PRO A 110 -3.29 -9.66 31.85
CA PRO A 110 -4.69 -9.96 31.64
C PRO A 110 -4.79 -11.45 31.33
N GLU A 111 -5.50 -12.22 32.16
CA GLU A 111 -6.01 -13.52 31.74
C GLU A 111 -6.93 -13.28 30.55
N TYR A 112 -6.40 -13.50 29.34
CA TYR A 112 -7.22 -13.64 28.16
C TYR A 112 -8.07 -14.90 28.35
N GLY A 113 -9.37 -14.70 28.66
CA GLY A 113 -10.37 -15.73 28.36
C GLY A 113 -10.16 -16.15 26.91
N GLY A 114 -9.98 -17.45 26.69
CA GLY A 114 -9.45 -18.00 25.45
C GLY A 114 -10.06 -17.38 24.20
N PHE A 115 -9.23 -17.19 23.17
CA PHE A 115 -9.63 -16.79 21.83
C PHE A 115 -10.82 -17.65 21.38
N LEU A 116 -12.01 -17.09 21.47
CA LEU A 116 -13.15 -17.55 20.71
C LEU A 116 -12.98 -16.86 19.35
N ASP A 117 -12.65 -17.66 18.33
CA ASP A 117 -12.78 -17.27 16.92
C ASP A 117 -14.25 -16.96 16.64
N PHE A 118 -14.66 -15.74 16.98
CA PHE A 118 -15.90 -15.15 16.53
C PHE A 118 -15.52 -14.23 15.38
N GLU A 119 -15.75 -14.66 14.13
CA GLU A 119 -15.85 -13.71 13.02
C GLU A 119 -16.92 -12.67 13.42
N ALA A 120 -16.49 -11.46 13.77
CA ALA A 120 -17.42 -10.40 14.15
C ALA A 120 -18.39 -10.17 12.97
N PRO A 121 -19.72 -10.08 13.19
CA PRO A 121 -20.70 -9.95 12.11
C PRO A 121 -20.40 -8.82 11.12
N SER A 122 -19.75 -7.76 11.58
CA SER A 122 -19.33 -6.65 10.75
C SER A 122 -18.17 -6.93 9.81
N TYR A 123 -17.23 -7.82 10.16
CA TYR A 123 -16.18 -8.24 9.26
C TYR A 123 -16.75 -9.04 8.10
N SER A 124 -17.68 -9.96 8.38
CA SER A 124 -18.44 -10.70 7.37
C SER A 124 -19.21 -9.74 6.44
N ILE A 125 -19.94 -8.78 6.99
CA ILE A 125 -20.66 -7.77 6.20
C ILE A 125 -19.70 -6.89 5.37
N ALA A 126 -18.59 -6.46 5.94
CA ALA A 126 -17.65 -5.60 5.24
C ALA A 126 -16.92 -6.34 4.10
N LYS A 127 -16.61 -7.62 4.30
CA LYS A 127 -16.10 -8.53 3.28
C LYS A 127 -17.12 -8.78 2.17
N GLU A 128 -18.38 -8.99 2.50
CA GLU A 128 -19.48 -9.12 1.51
C GLU A 128 -19.65 -7.83 0.71
N LEU A 129 -19.69 -6.67 1.38
CA LEU A 129 -19.77 -5.36 0.72
C LEU A 129 -18.58 -5.15 -0.22
N PHE A 130 -17.37 -5.51 0.20
CA PHE A 130 -16.17 -5.43 -0.63
C PHE A 130 -16.27 -6.35 -1.85
N THR A 131 -16.69 -7.60 -1.66
CA THR A 131 -16.84 -8.58 -2.75
C THR A 131 -17.88 -8.10 -3.77
N VAL A 132 -19.03 -7.60 -3.31
CA VAL A 132 -20.08 -7.05 -4.19
C VAL A 132 -19.59 -5.77 -4.87
N ALA A 133 -18.82 -4.93 -4.17
CA ALA A 133 -18.21 -3.75 -4.75
C ALA A 133 -17.27 -4.09 -5.93
N GLU A 134 -16.42 -5.11 -5.80
CA GLU A 134 -15.55 -5.57 -6.90
C GLU A 134 -16.36 -6.03 -8.11
N LYS A 135 -17.43 -6.79 -7.89
CA LYS A 135 -18.29 -7.27 -8.97
C LYS A 135 -18.94 -6.11 -9.74
N HIS A 136 -19.47 -5.11 -9.04
CA HIS A 136 -20.00 -3.90 -9.67
C HIS A 136 -18.91 -3.08 -10.37
N PHE A 137 -17.78 -2.83 -9.71
CA PHE A 137 -16.75 -1.93 -10.21
C PHE A 137 -16.07 -2.46 -11.48
N TYR A 138 -15.81 -3.77 -11.55
CA TYR A 138 -15.13 -4.40 -12.67
C TYR A 138 -16.07 -5.13 -13.64
N GLY A 139 -17.39 -5.20 -13.36
CA GLY A 139 -18.35 -5.92 -14.20
C GLY A 139 -18.08 -7.43 -14.24
N LEU A 140 -17.81 -8.03 -13.08
CA LEU A 140 -17.46 -9.45 -12.98
C LEU A 140 -18.72 -10.33 -12.98
N GLU A 141 -18.55 -11.59 -13.37
CA GLU A 141 -19.63 -12.59 -13.42
C GLU A 141 -20.83 -12.10 -14.27
N ASN A 142 -22.00 -11.96 -13.65
CA ASN A 142 -23.24 -11.50 -14.26
C ASN A 142 -23.58 -10.04 -13.92
N TYR A 143 -22.65 -9.29 -13.32
CA TYR A 143 -22.85 -7.87 -12.99
C TYR A 143 -22.52 -6.99 -14.19
N VAL A 144 -23.39 -6.01 -14.46
CA VAL A 144 -23.07 -4.92 -15.38
C VAL A 144 -22.10 -3.98 -14.67
N GLN A 145 -21.04 -3.55 -15.38
CA GLN A 145 -20.07 -2.62 -14.81
C GLN A 145 -20.75 -1.30 -14.41
N ASP A 146 -20.65 -0.99 -13.12
CA ASP A 146 -21.11 0.24 -12.50
C ASP A 146 -20.04 0.69 -11.50
N LYS A 147 -19.14 1.55 -11.97
CA LYS A 147 -18.01 2.02 -11.17
C LYS A 147 -18.44 2.94 -10.02
N GLU A 148 -19.50 3.73 -10.20
CA GLU A 148 -19.99 4.62 -9.14
C GLU A 148 -20.56 3.82 -7.98
N GLU A 149 -21.38 2.80 -8.29
CA GLU A 149 -21.93 1.91 -7.28
C GLU A 149 -20.85 1.07 -6.60
N GLY A 150 -19.90 0.53 -7.38
CA GLY A 150 -18.74 -0.17 -6.85
C GLY A 150 -17.94 0.69 -5.87
N LEU A 151 -17.59 1.92 -6.25
CA LEU A 151 -16.86 2.85 -5.39
C LEU A 151 -17.65 3.19 -4.11
N ARG A 152 -18.97 3.39 -4.24
CA ARG A 152 -19.85 3.65 -3.10
C ARG A 152 -19.84 2.48 -2.10
N LEU A 153 -19.86 1.24 -2.59
CA LEU A 153 -19.82 0.04 -1.76
C LEU A 153 -18.43 -0.17 -1.11
N PHE A 154 -17.34 0.08 -1.85
CA PHE A 154 -15.99 0.09 -1.26
C PHE A 154 -15.88 1.11 -0.13
N GLN A 155 -16.43 2.32 -0.30
CA GLN A 155 -16.45 3.33 0.75
C GLN A 155 -17.26 2.90 1.97
N LYS A 156 -18.30 2.07 1.81
CA LYS A 156 -19.02 1.49 2.96
C LYS A 156 -18.17 0.44 3.67
N ALA A 157 -17.51 -0.45 2.94
CA ALA A 157 -16.59 -1.42 3.53
C ALA A 157 -15.41 -0.72 4.25
N TYR A 158 -14.92 0.39 3.70
CA TYR A 158 -13.90 1.24 4.33
C TYR A 158 -14.39 1.87 5.63
N LYS A 159 -15.64 2.35 5.68
CA LYS A 159 -16.25 2.85 6.93
C LYS A 159 -16.37 1.77 8.00
N LEU A 160 -16.46 0.50 7.60
CA LEU A 160 -16.42 -0.67 8.48
C LEU A 160 -14.99 -1.16 8.76
N ARG A 161 -13.96 -0.39 8.38
CA ARG A 161 -12.54 -0.68 8.63
C ARG A 161 -12.05 -2.00 8.01
N TYR A 162 -12.66 -2.43 6.91
CA TYR A 162 -12.19 -3.60 6.18
C TYR A 162 -10.83 -3.34 5.55
N GLU A 163 -9.79 -3.98 6.07
CA GLU A 163 -8.38 -3.68 5.78
C GLU A 163 -8.01 -3.65 4.28
N PRO A 164 -8.47 -4.57 3.41
CA PRO A 164 -8.21 -4.50 1.97
C PRO A 164 -8.66 -3.19 1.28
N THR A 165 -9.58 -2.45 1.88
CA THR A 165 -10.08 -1.19 1.31
C THR A 165 -9.05 -0.07 1.28
N TYR A 166 -8.09 -0.02 2.21
CA TYR A 166 -7.08 1.05 2.22
C TYR A 166 -6.22 1.03 0.95
N LEU A 167 -5.72 -0.16 0.61
CA LEU A 167 -4.92 -0.37 -0.59
C LEU A 167 -5.77 -0.16 -1.84
N LEU A 168 -6.94 -0.81 -1.93
CA LEU A 168 -7.75 -0.77 -3.14
C LEU A 168 -8.32 0.62 -3.44
N LEU A 169 -8.93 1.29 -2.45
CA LEU A 169 -9.42 2.66 -2.65
C LEU A 169 -8.27 3.60 -2.96
N GLY A 170 -7.12 3.43 -2.30
CA GLY A 170 -5.92 4.19 -2.59
C GLY A 170 -5.49 4.04 -4.07
N GLN A 171 -5.48 2.82 -4.59
CA GLN A 171 -5.14 2.52 -5.99
C GLN A 171 -6.16 3.11 -6.98
N ILE A 172 -7.47 3.03 -6.65
CA ILE A 172 -8.53 3.64 -7.46
C ILE A 172 -8.32 5.16 -7.53
N TYR A 173 -8.12 5.83 -6.39
CA TYR A 173 -7.88 7.27 -6.37
C TYR A 173 -6.54 7.67 -7.00
N ALA A 174 -5.56 6.76 -7.07
CA ALA A 174 -4.29 7.04 -7.72
C ALA A 174 -4.36 6.93 -9.25
N THR A 175 -5.06 5.90 -9.76
CA THR A 175 -4.90 5.46 -11.16
C THR A 175 -6.18 5.44 -11.99
N ASP A 176 -7.38 5.35 -11.39
CA ASP A 176 -8.63 5.31 -12.17
C ASP A 176 -8.94 6.71 -12.74
N ALA A 177 -9.17 6.76 -14.06
CA ALA A 177 -9.36 8.01 -14.80
C ALA A 177 -10.61 8.80 -14.35
N ASP A 178 -11.65 8.11 -13.87
CA ASP A 178 -12.92 8.74 -13.51
C ASP A 178 -12.90 9.29 -12.07
N PHE A 179 -12.02 8.76 -11.22
CA PHE A 179 -11.99 9.06 -9.78
C PHE A 179 -10.66 9.59 -9.27
N GLN A 180 -9.73 9.97 -10.14
CA GLN A 180 -8.38 10.34 -9.72
C GLN A 180 -8.37 11.48 -8.67
N ASP A 181 -7.78 11.19 -7.52
CA ASP A 181 -7.51 12.12 -6.41
C ASP A 181 -6.24 11.66 -5.66
N LYS A 182 -5.07 12.10 -6.15
CA LYS A 182 -3.76 11.74 -5.59
C LYS A 182 -3.62 12.10 -4.10
N LYS A 183 -4.30 13.15 -3.64
CA LYS A 183 -4.25 13.56 -2.22
C LYS A 183 -4.99 12.56 -1.35
N ARG A 184 -6.18 12.13 -1.79
CA ARG A 184 -6.97 11.11 -1.11
C ARG A 184 -6.29 9.74 -1.15
N ALA A 185 -5.72 9.36 -2.30
CA ALA A 185 -4.92 8.14 -2.43
C ALA A 185 -3.80 8.08 -1.38
N ARG A 186 -2.99 9.15 -1.30
CA ARG A 186 -1.90 9.25 -0.32
C ARG A 186 -2.39 9.14 1.12
N SER A 187 -3.54 9.73 1.45
CA SER A 187 -4.12 9.64 2.79
C SER A 187 -4.48 8.19 3.14
N LEU A 188 -5.13 7.49 2.21
CA LEU A 188 -5.54 6.09 2.40
C LEU A 188 -4.36 5.15 2.53
N PHE A 189 -3.34 5.30 1.69
CA PHE A 189 -2.13 4.51 1.80
C PHE A 189 -1.41 4.74 3.14
N LYS A 190 -1.31 6.00 3.60
CA LYS A 190 -0.72 6.29 4.93
C LYS A 190 -1.49 5.65 6.07
N GLU A 191 -2.82 5.59 5.97
CA GLU A 191 -3.69 4.96 6.97
C GLU A 191 -3.52 3.43 6.97
N GLY A 192 -3.47 2.80 5.78
CA GLY A 192 -3.35 1.35 5.62
C GLY A 192 -1.94 0.78 5.84
N ALA A 193 -0.89 1.59 5.72
CA ALA A 193 0.49 1.09 5.71
C ALA A 193 0.94 0.37 7.00
N LYS A 194 0.24 0.55 8.13
CA LYS A 194 0.50 -0.19 9.37
C LYS A 194 0.00 -1.64 9.35
N GLY A 195 -0.90 -2.01 8.45
CA GLY A 195 -1.44 -3.37 8.31
C GLY A 195 -1.18 -3.99 6.94
N THR A 196 -1.09 -3.16 5.91
CA THR A 196 -0.94 -3.55 4.51
C THR A 196 0.35 -2.93 3.95
N PRO A 197 1.50 -3.64 3.99
CA PRO A 197 2.79 -3.10 3.55
C PRO A 197 2.79 -2.55 2.14
N GLU A 198 1.98 -3.11 1.25
CA GLU A 198 1.81 -2.66 -0.12
C GLU A 198 1.44 -1.17 -0.21
N CYS A 199 0.82 -0.60 0.81
CA CYS A 199 0.57 0.83 0.86
C CYS A 199 1.88 1.66 0.92
N PHE A 200 2.96 1.14 1.52
CA PHE A 200 4.28 1.77 1.41
C PHE A 200 4.80 1.73 -0.01
N ALA A 201 4.66 0.59 -0.71
CA ALA A 201 5.07 0.49 -2.11
C ALA A 201 4.29 1.47 -2.99
N GLU A 202 2.97 1.60 -2.81
CA GLU A 202 2.14 2.57 -3.52
C GLU A 202 2.51 4.04 -3.19
N LEU A 203 2.83 4.34 -1.94
CA LEU A 203 3.37 5.66 -1.56
C LEU A 203 4.71 5.94 -2.22
N ALA A 204 5.54 4.91 -2.39
CA ALA A 204 6.81 5.02 -3.08
C ALA A 204 6.61 5.33 -4.56
N ILE A 205 5.69 4.61 -5.23
CA ILE A 205 5.31 4.81 -6.63
C ILE A 205 4.78 6.24 -6.84
N LEU A 206 3.80 6.67 -6.03
CA LEU A 206 3.27 8.03 -6.10
C LEU A 206 4.35 9.11 -5.91
N SER A 207 5.29 8.88 -4.98
CA SER A 207 6.38 9.83 -4.73
C SER A 207 7.40 9.85 -5.87
N ALA A 208 7.65 8.71 -6.51
CA ALA A 208 8.51 8.62 -7.69
C ALA A 208 7.90 9.34 -8.90
N GLU A 209 6.59 9.20 -9.12
CA GLU A 209 5.86 9.94 -10.17
C GLU A 209 5.94 11.46 -9.98
N GLU A 210 5.91 11.93 -8.74
CA GLU A 210 6.03 13.35 -8.38
C GLU A 210 7.48 13.85 -8.34
N LEU A 211 8.45 13.05 -8.82
CA LEU A 211 9.88 13.38 -8.83
C LEU A 211 10.49 13.59 -7.43
N HIS A 212 9.88 12.99 -6.39
CA HIS A 212 10.37 13.01 -5.02
C HIS A 212 11.20 11.75 -4.69
N ARG A 213 12.36 11.62 -5.35
CA ARG A 213 13.26 10.44 -5.29
C ARG A 213 13.59 9.97 -3.87
N GLU A 214 13.92 10.90 -2.98
CA GLU A 214 14.26 10.55 -1.59
C GLU A 214 13.08 9.98 -0.82
N ASN A 215 11.88 10.55 -1.01
CA ASN A 215 10.67 10.06 -0.34
C ASN A 215 10.28 8.69 -0.88
N ALA A 216 10.37 8.50 -2.20
CA ALA A 216 10.14 7.21 -2.82
C ALA A 216 11.08 6.14 -2.24
N SER A 217 12.38 6.46 -2.10
CA SER A 217 13.38 5.55 -1.53
C SER A 217 13.08 5.20 -0.05
N LYS A 218 12.63 6.17 0.75
CA LYS A 218 12.23 5.95 2.15
C LYS A 218 11.04 5.01 2.25
N TYR A 219 10.04 5.17 1.39
CA TYR A 219 8.87 4.29 1.38
C TYR A 219 9.21 2.88 0.91
N TRP A 220 10.08 2.71 -0.10
CA TRP A 220 10.58 1.38 -0.46
C TRP A 220 11.33 0.71 0.69
N THR A 221 12.16 1.46 1.42
CA THR A 221 12.82 0.94 2.63
C THR A 221 11.79 0.47 3.64
N GLN A 222 10.73 1.24 3.90
CA GLN A 222 9.64 0.83 4.81
C GLN A 222 8.89 -0.41 4.32
N TYR A 223 8.64 -0.52 3.01
CA TYR A 223 8.03 -1.70 2.40
C TYR A 223 8.85 -2.98 2.69
N TYR A 224 10.15 -2.95 2.40
CA TYR A 224 11.04 -4.10 2.61
C TYR A 224 11.31 -4.41 4.09
N CYS A 225 11.32 -3.39 4.96
CA CYS A 225 11.50 -3.58 6.41
C CYS A 225 10.22 -3.99 7.17
N SER A 226 9.07 -4.08 6.50
CA SER A 226 7.77 -4.25 7.17
C SER A 226 7.61 -5.60 7.89
N GLY A 227 8.34 -6.65 7.47
CA GLY A 227 8.41 -7.93 8.20
C GLY A 227 7.12 -8.76 8.23
N TYR A 228 6.09 -8.39 7.47
CA TYR A 228 4.83 -9.13 7.39
C TYR A 228 4.96 -10.38 6.51
N ASP A 229 4.08 -11.36 6.74
CA ASP A 229 3.84 -12.46 5.79
C ASP A 229 3.24 -11.88 4.51
N ARG A 230 4.04 -11.84 3.45
CA ARG A 230 3.72 -11.16 2.20
C ARG A 230 3.37 -12.19 1.13
N ASP A 231 2.26 -11.97 0.45
CA ASP A 231 1.82 -12.77 -0.68
C ASP A 231 2.94 -12.81 -1.77
N PRO A 232 3.46 -14.01 -2.12
CA PRO A 232 4.50 -14.17 -3.14
C PRO A 232 4.21 -13.48 -4.47
N THR A 233 2.94 -13.42 -4.87
CA THR A 233 2.54 -12.77 -6.13
C THR A 233 2.70 -11.24 -6.04
N LYS A 234 2.42 -10.66 -4.87
CA LYS A 234 2.61 -9.23 -4.60
C LYS A 234 4.08 -8.90 -4.45
N LEU A 235 4.87 -9.76 -3.81
CA LEU A 235 6.33 -9.62 -3.73
C LEU A 235 6.95 -9.50 -5.12
N GLY A 236 6.61 -10.42 -6.01
CA GLY A 236 7.10 -10.40 -7.38
C GLY A 236 6.73 -9.12 -8.13
N ARG A 237 5.45 -8.70 -8.02
CA ARG A 237 4.96 -7.47 -8.66
C ARG A 237 5.65 -6.22 -8.13
N TYR A 238 5.67 -5.99 -6.81
CA TYR A 238 6.24 -4.77 -6.24
C TYR A 238 7.77 -4.75 -6.34
N GLY A 239 8.43 -5.90 -6.20
CA GLY A 239 9.86 -6.01 -6.49
C GLY A 239 10.18 -5.65 -7.94
N ALA A 240 9.39 -6.10 -8.91
CA ALA A 240 9.54 -5.70 -10.30
C ALA A 240 9.35 -4.17 -10.51
N ILE A 241 8.39 -3.55 -9.82
CA ILE A 241 8.18 -2.09 -9.88
C ILE A 241 9.37 -1.35 -9.28
N TYR A 242 9.87 -1.78 -8.13
CA TYR A 242 11.03 -1.18 -7.49
C TYR A 242 12.28 -1.25 -8.38
N ILE A 243 12.56 -2.41 -8.98
CA ILE A 243 13.68 -2.61 -9.92
C ILE A 243 13.57 -1.65 -11.11
N TYR A 244 12.37 -1.48 -11.65
CA TYR A 244 12.10 -0.49 -12.69
C TYR A 244 12.38 0.94 -12.21
N LEU A 245 11.87 1.34 -11.05
CA LEU A 245 12.09 2.68 -10.52
C LEU A 245 13.57 2.96 -10.22
N LEU A 246 14.31 1.94 -9.80
CA LEU A 246 15.75 2.02 -9.52
C LEU A 246 16.52 2.30 -10.82
N LYS A 247 16.16 1.59 -11.88
CA LYS A 247 16.71 1.78 -13.21
C LYS A 247 16.45 3.19 -13.76
N GLU A 248 15.25 3.73 -13.52
CA GLU A 248 14.85 5.07 -13.92
C GLU A 248 15.48 6.19 -13.07
N ASP A 249 16.36 5.85 -12.12
CA ASP A 249 16.92 6.78 -11.13
C ASP A 249 15.85 7.54 -10.31
N LYS A 250 14.63 6.98 -10.24
CA LYS A 250 13.51 7.54 -9.46
C LYS A 250 13.56 7.12 -8.01
N VAL A 251 14.35 6.11 -7.68
CA VAL A 251 14.64 5.66 -6.31
C VAL A 251 16.13 5.33 -6.19
N SER A 252 16.63 5.36 -4.97
CA SER A 252 17.96 4.85 -4.65
C SER A 252 17.90 3.36 -4.35
N LEU A 253 19.03 2.69 -4.52
CA LEU A 253 19.19 1.29 -4.12
C LEU A 253 19.00 1.20 -2.59
N VAL A 254 17.89 0.59 -2.18
CA VAL A 254 17.68 0.01 -0.84
C VAL A 254 18.67 -1.14 -0.67
N ASP A 255 19.10 -1.37 0.57
CA ASP A 255 20.03 -2.44 0.94
C ASP A 255 19.67 -3.76 0.22
N LEU A 256 20.63 -4.28 -0.56
CA LEU A 256 20.44 -5.48 -1.38
C LEU A 256 20.08 -6.69 -0.52
N ASP A 257 20.55 -6.73 0.72
CA ASP A 257 20.20 -7.80 1.66
C ASP A 257 18.71 -7.80 2.01
N LEU A 258 18.02 -6.66 1.94
CA LEU A 258 16.58 -6.54 2.18
C LEU A 258 15.73 -7.05 1.01
N ILE A 259 16.29 -7.14 -0.19
CA ILE A 259 15.54 -7.51 -1.42
C ILE A 259 15.84 -8.95 -1.83
N LYS A 260 16.94 -9.53 -1.34
CA LYS A 260 17.44 -10.84 -1.74
C LYS A 260 16.40 -11.95 -1.59
N ASP A 261 15.62 -11.93 -0.52
CA ASP A 261 14.58 -12.93 -0.25
C ASP A 261 13.36 -12.77 -1.18
N ASP A 262 13.11 -11.57 -1.69
CA ASP A 262 12.01 -11.30 -2.62
C ASP A 262 12.37 -11.67 -4.06
N LEU A 263 13.66 -11.86 -4.38
CA LEU A 263 14.14 -12.07 -5.75
C LEU A 263 13.53 -13.27 -6.48
N PRO A 264 13.44 -14.47 -5.88
CA PRO A 264 12.83 -15.60 -6.56
C PRO A 264 11.39 -15.28 -7.02
N HIS A 265 10.67 -14.46 -6.26
CA HIS A 265 9.32 -14.01 -6.62
C HIS A 265 9.33 -13.00 -7.76
N VAL A 266 10.33 -12.11 -7.83
CA VAL A 266 10.50 -11.18 -8.96
C VAL A 266 10.86 -11.94 -10.25
N TYR A 267 11.77 -12.92 -10.17
CA TYR A 267 12.09 -13.80 -11.29
C TYR A 267 10.86 -14.54 -11.78
N GLU A 268 10.11 -15.14 -10.88
CA GLU A 268 8.92 -15.91 -11.23
C GLU A 268 7.83 -15.00 -11.84
N TYR A 269 7.70 -13.77 -11.34
CA TYR A 269 6.78 -12.78 -11.91
C TYR A 269 7.11 -12.43 -13.37
N TYR A 270 8.39 -12.23 -13.71
CA TYR A 270 8.79 -12.01 -15.10
C TYR A 270 8.71 -13.30 -15.94
N ALA A 271 9.08 -14.45 -15.37
CA ALA A 271 9.00 -15.73 -16.06
C ALA A 271 7.55 -16.08 -16.44
N GLN A 272 6.58 -15.78 -15.58
CA GLN A 272 5.17 -15.97 -15.89
C GLN A 272 4.73 -15.10 -17.07
N GLN A 273 5.14 -13.83 -17.13
CA GLN A 273 4.83 -12.96 -18.27
C GLN A 273 5.40 -13.51 -19.58
N LEU A 274 6.61 -14.06 -19.56
CA LEU A 274 7.19 -14.72 -20.73
C LEU A 274 6.40 -15.95 -21.15
N ARG A 275 5.97 -16.79 -20.20
CA ARG A 275 5.13 -17.96 -20.48
C ARG A 275 3.80 -17.55 -21.11
N ASP A 276 3.16 -16.50 -20.60
CA ASP A 276 1.90 -15.99 -21.13
C ASP A 276 2.05 -15.50 -22.59
N ILE A 277 3.15 -14.81 -22.90
CA ILE A 277 3.47 -14.37 -24.27
C ILE A 277 3.67 -15.58 -25.19
N VAL A 278 4.42 -16.59 -24.76
CA VAL A 278 4.67 -17.81 -25.54
C VAL A 278 3.38 -18.57 -25.80
N GLU A 279 2.53 -18.73 -24.77
CA GLU A 279 1.23 -19.37 -24.93
C GLU A 279 0.34 -18.60 -25.90
N TYR A 280 0.27 -17.29 -25.80
CA TYR A 280 -0.50 -16.47 -26.71
C TYR A 280 0.02 -16.58 -28.14
N LYS A 281 1.35 -16.52 -28.32
CA LYS A 281 2.02 -16.72 -29.62
C LYS A 281 1.69 -18.07 -30.25
N ASN A 282 1.61 -19.14 -29.45
CA ASN A 282 1.21 -20.46 -29.93
C ASN A 282 -0.27 -20.50 -30.39
N ARG A 283 -1.14 -19.69 -29.79
CA ARG A 283 -2.57 -19.63 -30.15
C ARG A 283 -2.84 -18.79 -31.40
N VAL A 284 -2.18 -17.63 -31.55
CA VAL A 284 -2.48 -16.67 -32.64
C VAL A 284 -1.47 -16.68 -33.79
N GLY A 285 -0.37 -17.43 -33.65
CA GLY A 285 0.73 -17.46 -34.60
C GLY A 285 1.83 -16.43 -34.29
N ALA A 286 3.06 -16.74 -34.71
CA ALA A 286 4.21 -15.87 -34.50
C ALA A 286 4.11 -14.58 -35.31
N THR A 287 4.34 -13.44 -34.65
CA THR A 287 4.41 -12.12 -35.29
C THR A 287 5.62 -11.35 -34.73
N GLU A 288 6.13 -10.39 -35.51
CA GLU A 288 7.22 -9.51 -35.07
C GLU A 288 6.86 -8.73 -33.79
N ALA A 289 5.60 -8.34 -33.64
CA ALA A 289 5.11 -7.68 -32.42
C ALA A 289 5.24 -8.58 -31.18
N LEU A 290 4.91 -9.87 -31.30
CA LEU A 290 5.03 -10.82 -30.20
C LEU A 290 6.49 -11.17 -29.88
N ASP A 291 7.35 -11.24 -30.89
CA ASP A 291 8.79 -11.40 -30.68
C ASP A 291 9.40 -10.21 -29.95
N ASN A 292 8.98 -8.99 -30.29
CA ASN A 292 9.40 -7.77 -29.59
C ASN A 292 8.89 -7.76 -28.13
N MET A 293 7.63 -8.13 -27.89
CA MET A 293 7.10 -8.27 -26.54
C MET A 293 7.89 -9.29 -25.70
N PHE A 294 8.21 -10.45 -26.30
CA PHE A 294 8.99 -11.49 -25.64
C PHE A 294 10.40 -11.01 -25.27
N ASN A 295 11.12 -10.43 -26.23
CA ASN A 295 12.49 -9.93 -26.01
C ASN A 295 12.54 -8.85 -24.92
N LYS A 296 11.51 -8.00 -24.88
CA LYS A 296 11.36 -6.96 -23.88
C LYS A 296 11.13 -7.53 -22.47
N GLU A 297 10.30 -8.56 -22.31
CA GLU A 297 10.14 -9.22 -21.01
C GLU A 297 11.40 -9.99 -20.59
N LEU A 298 12.12 -10.58 -21.55
CA LEU A 298 13.38 -11.28 -21.32
C LEU A 298 14.48 -10.30 -20.84
N ALA A 299 14.53 -9.09 -21.38
CA ALA A 299 15.46 -8.05 -20.97
C ALA A 299 15.32 -7.66 -19.49
N LYS A 300 14.11 -7.76 -18.90
CA LYS A 300 13.90 -7.49 -17.46
C LYS A 300 14.58 -8.53 -16.57
N ILE A 301 14.53 -9.80 -16.99
CA ILE A 301 15.22 -10.91 -16.31
C ILE A 301 16.73 -10.73 -16.42
N ASP A 302 17.22 -10.35 -17.60
CA ASP A 302 18.65 -10.08 -17.80
C ASP A 302 19.15 -8.89 -16.95
N PHE A 303 18.35 -7.82 -16.80
CA PHE A 303 18.66 -6.70 -15.90
C PHE A 303 18.69 -7.13 -14.42
N LEU A 304 17.74 -7.96 -14.00
CA LEU A 304 17.72 -8.51 -12.65
C LEU A 304 18.98 -9.35 -12.39
N ASN A 305 19.32 -10.27 -13.30
CA ASN A 305 20.55 -11.04 -13.25
C ASN A 305 21.78 -10.14 -13.12
N TYR A 306 21.81 -8.99 -13.79
CA TYR A 306 22.90 -8.04 -13.67
C TYR A 306 23.00 -7.37 -12.31
N LEU A 307 21.90 -6.83 -11.78
CA LEU A 307 21.88 -6.12 -10.50
C LEU A 307 22.55 -6.94 -9.38
N TYR A 308 22.42 -8.26 -9.45
CA TYR A 308 22.93 -9.18 -8.43
C TYR A 308 24.23 -9.91 -8.79
N ASN A 309 24.51 -10.16 -10.08
CA ASN A 309 25.71 -10.91 -10.48
C ASN A 309 26.85 -10.02 -11.01
N GLY A 310 26.63 -8.71 -11.16
CA GLY A 310 27.71 -7.72 -11.24
C GLY A 310 28.65 -7.84 -12.45
N HIS A 311 28.17 -8.26 -13.61
CA HIS A 311 29.02 -8.40 -14.80
C HIS A 311 28.40 -7.74 -16.03
N PHE A 312 28.55 -6.41 -16.09
CA PHE A 312 28.43 -5.69 -17.34
C PHE A 312 29.78 -5.09 -17.71
N LYS A 313 30.18 -5.25 -18.97
CA LYS A 313 31.25 -4.44 -19.55
C LYS A 313 30.65 -3.11 -19.96
N ASP A 314 30.78 -2.11 -19.09
CA ASP A 314 30.45 -0.72 -19.44
C ASP A 314 31.23 -0.28 -20.67
N GLN A 315 30.53 -0.22 -21.80
CA GLN A 315 31.05 0.41 -23.02
C GLN A 315 30.09 1.51 -23.44
N ARG A 316 30.64 2.72 -23.57
CA ARG A 316 29.93 3.79 -24.26
C ARG A 316 30.02 3.53 -25.75
N VAL A 317 28.86 3.48 -26.38
CA VAL A 317 28.70 3.19 -27.80
C VAL A 317 27.89 4.31 -28.42
N GLU A 318 28.27 4.73 -29.62
CA GLU A 318 27.45 5.62 -30.42
C GLU A 318 26.56 4.79 -31.35
N GLY A 319 25.34 5.25 -31.60
CA GLY A 319 24.47 4.58 -32.54
C GLY A 319 23.40 5.49 -33.10
N THR A 320 22.56 4.89 -33.90
CA THR A 320 21.49 5.58 -34.62
C THR A 320 20.16 4.92 -34.27
N VAL A 321 19.19 5.71 -33.86
CA VAL A 321 17.83 5.24 -33.54
C VAL A 321 17.17 4.68 -34.80
N ALA A 322 16.85 3.39 -34.80
CA ALA A 322 16.23 2.70 -35.94
C ALA A 322 14.71 2.67 -35.82
N THR A 323 14.21 2.34 -34.63
CA THR A 323 12.80 2.48 -34.25
C THR A 323 12.73 3.24 -32.93
N PHE A 324 11.73 4.09 -32.78
CA PHE A 324 11.30 4.66 -31.50
C PHE A 324 9.80 4.92 -31.61
N SER A 325 9.02 4.36 -30.71
CA SER A 325 7.58 4.47 -30.69
C SER A 325 7.08 4.32 -29.27
N THR A 326 6.54 5.40 -28.72
CA THR A 326 5.86 5.38 -27.42
C THR A 326 4.53 4.63 -27.47
N GLN A 327 3.94 4.47 -28.66
CA GLN A 327 2.66 3.78 -28.86
C GLN A 327 2.82 2.25 -28.96
N SER A 328 3.76 1.79 -29.80
CA SER A 328 4.06 0.36 -29.93
C SER A 328 5.12 -0.11 -28.94
N LEU A 329 5.64 0.82 -28.15
CA LEU A 329 6.60 0.57 -27.09
C LEU A 329 7.81 -0.16 -27.68
N ASP A 330 8.45 0.47 -28.65
CA ASP A 330 9.61 -0.10 -29.32
C ASP A 330 10.67 0.97 -29.42
N CYS A 331 11.88 0.63 -29.02
CA CYS A 331 13.04 1.39 -29.43
C CYS A 331 14.23 0.49 -29.66
N THR A 332 14.84 0.65 -30.83
CA THR A 332 16.07 -0.02 -31.22
C THR A 332 17.10 1.00 -31.65
N ILE A 333 18.34 0.84 -31.19
CA ILE A 333 19.50 1.55 -31.73
C ILE A 333 20.31 0.58 -32.57
N LEU A 334 20.80 1.07 -33.71
CA LEU A 334 21.78 0.38 -34.55
C LEU A 334 23.17 0.97 -34.36
N ASN A 335 24.15 0.09 -34.17
CA ASN A 335 25.57 0.38 -34.37
C ASN A 335 26.13 -0.73 -35.27
N HIS A 336 26.67 -0.38 -36.44
CA HIS A 336 27.30 -1.31 -37.40
C HIS A 336 26.54 -2.64 -37.62
N ASN A 337 25.21 -2.56 -37.87
CA ASN A 337 24.28 -3.70 -38.05
C ASN A 337 23.95 -4.53 -36.81
N VAL A 338 24.50 -4.17 -35.65
CA VAL A 338 24.12 -4.73 -34.36
C VAL A 338 22.92 -3.95 -33.82
N ARG A 339 21.85 -4.67 -33.46
CA ARG A 339 20.69 -4.10 -32.79
C ARG A 339 20.89 -4.11 -31.29
N TYR A 340 20.69 -2.93 -30.71
CA TYR A 340 20.58 -2.74 -29.28
C TYR A 340 19.12 -2.45 -28.95
N PHE A 341 18.59 -3.23 -28.03
CA PHE A 341 17.22 -3.11 -27.57
C PHE A 341 17.14 -2.20 -26.35
N PHE A 342 16.04 -1.46 -26.28
CA PHE A 342 15.72 -0.68 -25.10
C PHE A 342 14.82 -1.50 -24.20
N ASP A 343 14.85 -1.15 -22.93
CA ASP A 343 13.74 -1.48 -22.08
C ASP A 343 12.56 -0.56 -22.38
N LEU A 344 11.38 -1.16 -22.43
CA LEU A 344 10.13 -0.47 -22.67
C LEU A 344 9.83 0.67 -21.71
N CYS A 345 10.23 0.44 -20.47
CA CYS A 345 10.12 1.36 -19.37
C CYS A 345 10.83 2.68 -19.69
N GLU A 346 11.91 2.61 -20.47
CA GLU A 346 12.67 3.77 -20.95
C GLU A 346 11.99 4.43 -22.15
N VAL A 347 11.39 3.65 -23.06
CA VAL A 347 10.62 4.19 -24.20
C VAL A 347 9.44 5.04 -23.70
N LEU A 348 8.81 4.64 -22.60
CA LEU A 348 7.71 5.34 -21.96
C LEU A 348 8.15 6.57 -21.14
N CYS A 349 9.35 6.54 -20.55
CA CYS A 349 9.84 7.58 -19.64
C CYS A 349 10.82 8.57 -20.27
N PHE A 350 11.21 8.38 -21.54
CA PHE A 350 12.16 9.28 -22.20
C PHE A 350 11.58 10.70 -22.32
N PRO A 351 12.17 11.72 -21.66
CA PRO A 351 11.67 13.10 -21.69
C PRO A 351 11.87 13.78 -23.06
N LYS A 352 12.61 13.14 -23.96
CA LYS A 352 12.86 13.60 -25.33
C LYS A 352 12.48 12.46 -26.28
N ILE A 353 11.47 12.69 -27.12
CA ILE A 353 11.11 11.80 -28.21
C ILE A 353 12.36 11.60 -29.09
N LEU A 354 12.85 10.36 -29.19
CA LEU A 354 13.93 10.01 -30.11
C LEU A 354 13.35 9.89 -31.52
N ASN A 355 13.99 10.54 -32.49
CA ASN A 355 13.59 10.47 -33.88
C ASN A 355 14.33 9.34 -34.59
N LYS A 356 13.67 8.70 -35.56
CA LYS A 356 14.36 7.78 -36.47
C LYS A 356 15.55 8.48 -37.11
N ASN A 357 16.68 7.77 -37.20
CA ASN A 357 17.99 8.26 -37.65
C ASN A 357 18.70 9.25 -36.72
N GLN A 358 18.18 9.52 -35.52
CA GLN A 358 18.84 10.38 -34.55
C GLN A 358 20.10 9.69 -34.01
N ARG A 359 21.22 10.42 -33.99
CA ARG A 359 22.46 9.95 -33.37
C ARG A 359 22.40 10.10 -31.86
N VAL A 360 22.88 9.08 -31.17
CA VAL A 360 22.87 9.01 -29.73
C VAL A 360 24.12 8.31 -29.20
N GLU A 361 24.57 8.71 -28.02
CA GLU A 361 25.53 7.97 -27.18
C GLU A 361 24.73 7.17 -26.16
N PHE A 362 25.10 5.92 -25.92
CA PHE A 362 24.44 5.06 -24.96
C PHE A 362 25.44 4.13 -24.30
N THR A 363 25.13 3.68 -23.08
CA THR A 363 25.84 2.59 -22.44
C THR A 363 25.28 1.28 -22.96
N SER A 364 26.15 0.40 -23.44
CA SER A 364 25.74 -0.90 -23.97
C SER A 364 26.19 -2.06 -23.11
N TYR A 365 25.39 -3.12 -23.07
CA TYR A 365 25.75 -4.38 -22.41
C TYR A 365 25.32 -5.60 -23.22
N GLU A 366 26.05 -6.71 -23.06
CA GLU A 366 25.74 -8.01 -23.66
C GLU A 366 25.20 -8.94 -22.57
N THR A 367 24.04 -9.54 -22.81
CA THR A 367 23.45 -10.52 -21.89
C THR A 367 23.93 -11.94 -22.23
N PRO A 368 23.76 -12.93 -21.33
CA PRO A 368 24.12 -14.34 -21.59
C PRO A 368 23.40 -14.96 -22.80
N HIS A 369 22.35 -14.31 -23.30
CA HIS A 369 21.54 -14.73 -24.43
C HIS A 369 21.91 -13.98 -25.73
N ASP A 370 23.07 -13.34 -25.78
CA ASP A 370 23.57 -12.51 -26.90
C ASP A 370 22.65 -11.34 -27.28
N ILE A 371 21.74 -10.95 -26.37
CA ILE A 371 20.92 -9.75 -26.53
C ILE A 371 21.77 -8.56 -26.13
N LYS A 372 21.81 -7.53 -26.99
CA LYS A 372 22.50 -6.28 -26.67
C LYS A 372 21.51 -5.25 -26.18
N LEU A 373 21.75 -4.70 -25.01
CA LEU A 373 20.88 -3.71 -24.38
C LEU A 373 21.54 -2.33 -24.40
N ALA A 374 20.75 -1.28 -24.62
CA ALA A 374 21.19 0.11 -24.64
C ALA A 374 20.51 0.91 -23.52
N TYR A 375 21.30 1.67 -22.75
CA TYR A 375 20.84 2.45 -21.60
C TYR A 375 21.53 3.82 -21.49
N ASN A 376 21.03 4.71 -20.60
CA ASN A 376 21.64 6.03 -20.30
C ASN A 376 21.89 6.92 -21.51
N ILE A 377 20.89 7.05 -22.37
CA ILE A 377 21.08 7.59 -23.71
C ILE A 377 21.15 9.11 -23.70
N LYS A 378 22.15 9.63 -24.40
CA LYS A 378 22.39 11.05 -24.58
C LYS A 378 22.36 11.38 -26.06
N LEU A 379 21.74 12.51 -26.37
CA LEU A 379 21.77 13.05 -27.71
C LEU A 379 23.19 13.52 -28.03
N LEU A 380 23.67 13.19 -29.23
CA LEU A 380 24.93 13.67 -29.80
C LEU A 380 24.74 14.94 -30.64
#